data_AF-A0A1S1H2G5-F1
#
_entry.id   AF-A0A1S1H2G5-F1
#
_cell.length_a   1.000
_cell.length_b   1.000
_cell.length_c   1.000
_cell.angle_alpha   90.00
_cell.angle_beta   90.00
_cell.angle_gamma   90.00
#
_symmetry.space_group_name_H-M   'P 1'
#
loop_
_entity.id
_entity.type
_entity.pdbx_description
1 polymer ?
#
loop_
_entity_poly.entity_id
_entity_poly.type
_entity_poly.pdbx_seq_one_letter_code
_entity_poly.pdbx_strand_id
1 'polypeptide(L)'
;MIKQAKKLFLCLLSLVVVFVIAGCGQNQSSDKNANNAQQELNTIAGEWQLTDIRNTVQKSFLTINMLPSTFGTLLNQFDTLDFRLKIEDGKADASYQFDLNKYAETRMKIDPGIHPDEKEFKKSLFKIIGSISEKYKSSTVSLDESTGIFSYDTKGTVDESNKTVTFSEGLVLISTFPFSNSLAETSYTYSLKNGLLVLSVDVKGKEDVPTHFELRFNRVGATKEKKEPVSLEGKWEALNFRDTAERAAGYTDYLESNNKPTRLYYVKGAENIVPTLDIKGNGATYEYTVDYKVFIDPYLQNFFKDNKPDDALKKTYYSFNLHSYQTKFGKLKHHQFDFDMNQFIVKSVLKDIKIDTTNQTITFPETPNILGLLLYGGENIEEAATYQYSIDGDILTLTLEKVPAEEDINADHYPIRYEMKFKKIKE
;
A
#
# COMPACT_ATOMS: atom_id res chain seq x y z
N MET A 1 -33.73 -69.02 25.01
CA MET A 1 -32.91 -67.78 24.90
C MET A 1 -33.85 -66.66 24.44
N ILE A 2 -34.53 -65.90 25.31
CA ILE A 2 -34.05 -64.69 26.04
C ILE A 2 -33.38 -63.71 25.06
N LYS A 3 -33.76 -62.43 24.87
CA LYS A 3 -34.82 -61.50 25.33
C LYS A 3 -34.71 -60.26 24.39
N GLN A 4 -35.82 -59.68 23.87
CA GLN A 4 -36.38 -58.33 24.20
C GLN A 4 -35.51 -57.11 23.81
N ALA A 5 -35.99 -55.94 23.38
CA ALA A 5 -37.29 -55.28 23.20
C ALA A 5 -37.01 -53.88 22.55
N LYS A 6 -37.80 -53.38 21.58
CA LYS A 6 -38.85 -52.30 21.70
C LYS A 6 -38.36 -51.01 22.40
N LYS A 7 -38.69 -49.76 22.05
CA LYS A 7 -39.69 -49.05 21.21
C LYS A 7 -39.31 -47.55 21.33
N LEU A 8 -39.35 -46.69 20.30
CA LEU A 8 -40.51 -45.99 19.71
C LEU A 8 -41.03 -44.79 20.52
N PHE A 9 -41.12 -43.60 19.89
CA PHE A 9 -42.16 -42.54 19.93
C PHE A 9 -41.55 -41.30 19.21
N LEU A 10 -41.90 -40.85 18.00
CA LEU A 10 -43.16 -40.66 17.24
C LEU A 10 -44.05 -39.55 17.79
N CYS A 11 -44.22 -38.49 16.97
CA CYS A 11 -45.40 -37.64 16.76
C CYS A 11 -45.01 -36.16 16.56
N LEU A 12 -45.62 -35.38 15.68
CA LEU A 12 -46.47 -35.62 14.50
C LEU A 12 -46.68 -34.24 13.82
N LEU A 13 -46.81 -34.26 12.50
CA LEU A 13 -47.56 -33.38 11.59
C LEU A 13 -48.25 -32.09 12.10
N SER A 14 -48.21 -31.06 11.26
CA SER A 14 -49.43 -30.60 10.57
C SER A 14 -49.17 -30.01 9.18
N LEU A 15 -49.92 -30.56 8.23
CA LEU A 15 -50.12 -30.23 6.82
C LEU A 15 -51.37 -29.33 6.70
N VAL A 16 -51.56 -28.66 5.54
CA VAL A 16 -52.83 -28.41 4.77
C VAL A 16 -52.66 -27.09 3.96
N VAL A 17 -52.53 -27.08 2.61
CA VAL A 17 -53.54 -27.31 1.52
C VAL A 17 -54.45 -26.05 1.35
N VAL A 18 -54.77 -25.43 0.19
CA VAL A 18 -54.71 -25.68 -1.27
C VAL A 18 -55.05 -24.38 -2.06
N PHE A 19 -54.67 -24.34 -3.35
CA PHE A 19 -55.00 -23.49 -4.53
C PHE A 19 -56.11 -22.39 -4.50
N VAL A 20 -55.95 -21.35 -5.35
CA VAL A 20 -56.82 -21.01 -6.53
C VAL A 20 -56.28 -19.77 -7.29
N ILE A 21 -56.32 -19.85 -8.63
CA ILE A 21 -56.08 -18.77 -9.61
C ILE A 21 -57.42 -18.05 -9.87
N ALA A 22 -57.45 -16.70 -9.83
CA ALA A 22 -58.15 -15.80 -10.78
C ALA A 22 -58.29 -14.39 -10.18
N GLY A 23 -57.87 -13.36 -10.93
CA GLY A 23 -58.09 -11.97 -10.52
C GLY A 23 -57.37 -10.91 -11.38
N CYS A 24 -57.71 -10.85 -12.66
CA CYS A 24 -57.78 -9.66 -13.54
C CYS A 24 -56.65 -8.61 -13.56
N GLY A 25 -56.08 -8.42 -14.76
CA GLY A 25 -55.69 -7.09 -15.25
C GLY A 25 -54.23 -6.95 -15.70
N GLN A 26 -53.95 -7.27 -16.96
CA GLN A 26 -52.78 -6.72 -17.66
C GLN A 26 -52.95 -5.20 -17.80
N ASN A 27 -52.00 -4.41 -17.30
CA ASN A 27 -51.34 -3.37 -18.10
C ASN A 27 -50.16 -2.70 -17.35
N GLN A 28 -49.08 -2.54 -18.11
CA GLN A 28 -47.88 -1.71 -17.90
C GLN A 28 -46.86 -2.14 -16.84
N SER A 29 -45.86 -2.89 -17.32
CA SER A 29 -44.50 -2.83 -16.80
C SER A 29 -43.93 -1.43 -17.01
N SER A 30 -43.91 -0.61 -15.95
CA SER A 30 -43.02 0.54 -15.87
C SER A 30 -41.72 0.10 -15.22
N ASP A 31 -40.65 0.10 -16.00
CA ASP A 31 -39.26 0.03 -15.57
C ASP A 31 -39.00 1.01 -14.42
N LYS A 32 -38.77 0.48 -13.22
CA LYS A 32 -38.28 1.28 -12.07
C LYS A 32 -37.12 0.66 -11.30
N ASN A 33 -36.53 -0.45 -11.79
CA ASN A 33 -35.45 -1.14 -11.06
C ASN A 33 -34.06 -1.09 -11.71
N ALA A 34 -33.87 -0.35 -12.81
CA ALA A 34 -32.52 -0.12 -13.36
C ALA A 34 -31.82 1.12 -12.75
N ASN A 35 -32.57 2.08 -12.18
CA ASN A 35 -32.00 3.33 -11.69
C ASN A 35 -31.45 3.25 -10.25
N ASN A 36 -31.92 2.32 -9.40
CA ASN A 36 -31.43 2.23 -8.01
C ASN A 36 -30.07 1.53 -7.88
N ALA A 37 -29.77 0.53 -8.73
CA ALA A 37 -28.47 -0.15 -8.71
C ALA A 37 -27.32 0.74 -9.20
N GLN A 38 -27.63 1.72 -10.05
CA GLN A 38 -26.63 2.67 -10.58
C GLN A 38 -26.49 3.92 -9.71
N GLN A 39 -27.47 4.22 -8.85
CA GLN A 39 -27.41 5.31 -7.87
C GLN A 39 -26.53 4.97 -6.64
N GLU A 40 -26.48 3.71 -6.22
CA GLU A 40 -25.64 3.23 -5.09
C GLU A 40 -24.13 3.25 -5.38
N LEU A 41 -23.71 3.36 -6.65
CA LEU A 41 -22.29 3.41 -7.03
C LEU A 41 -21.64 4.78 -6.79
N ASN A 42 -22.44 5.84 -6.55
CA ASN A 42 -21.95 7.21 -6.42
C ASN A 42 -21.98 7.75 -4.99
N THR A 43 -22.51 7.00 -4.03
CA THR A 43 -22.52 7.39 -2.60
C THR A 43 -21.45 6.60 -1.84
N ILE A 44 -21.03 7.13 -0.69
CA ILE A 44 -20.10 6.43 0.21
C ILE A 44 -20.80 5.54 1.23
N ALA A 45 -22.13 5.61 1.35
CA ALA A 45 -22.90 4.75 2.23
C ALA A 45 -22.76 3.28 1.83
N GLY A 46 -22.63 2.39 2.81
CA GLY A 46 -22.45 0.95 2.64
C GLY A 46 -21.26 0.40 3.41
N GLU A 47 -21.00 -0.89 3.19
CA GLU A 47 -19.85 -1.58 3.76
C GLU A 47 -18.68 -1.62 2.79
N TRP A 48 -17.49 -1.41 3.31
CA TRP A 48 -16.24 -1.30 2.57
C TRP A 48 -15.15 -2.17 3.21
N GLN A 49 -14.27 -2.73 2.39
CA GLN A 49 -13.15 -3.58 2.79
C GLN A 49 -11.84 -3.00 2.27
N LEU A 50 -10.85 -2.84 3.15
CA LEU A 50 -9.52 -2.39 2.77
C LEU A 50 -8.90 -3.40 1.78
N THR A 51 -8.53 -2.95 0.58
CA THR A 51 -8.12 -3.84 -0.52
C THR A 51 -6.63 -3.76 -0.87
N ASP A 52 -5.90 -2.79 -0.32
CA ASP A 52 -4.52 -2.49 -0.70
C ASP A 52 -3.60 -2.49 0.53
N ILE A 53 -3.76 -3.51 1.38
CA ILE A 53 -3.19 -3.55 2.73
C ILE A 53 -1.67 -3.37 2.74
N ARG A 54 -0.94 -3.99 1.80
CA ARG A 54 0.53 -3.84 1.75
C ARG A 54 0.95 -2.39 1.50
N ASN A 55 0.28 -1.68 0.58
CA ASN A 55 0.55 -0.26 0.31
C ASN A 55 0.11 0.64 1.47
N THR A 56 -0.94 0.26 2.20
CA THR A 56 -1.34 1.00 3.41
C THR A 56 -0.35 0.78 4.56
N VAL A 57 0.13 -0.44 4.78
CA VAL A 57 1.08 -0.79 5.85
C VAL A 57 2.48 -0.22 5.60
N GLN A 58 2.97 -0.25 4.36
CA GLN A 58 4.29 0.33 4.06
C GLN A 58 4.35 1.82 4.43
N LYS A 59 3.25 2.57 4.26
CA LYS A 59 3.16 4.00 4.65
C LYS A 59 3.39 4.17 6.14
N SER A 60 2.80 3.30 6.96
CA SER A 60 3.05 3.28 8.41
C SER A 60 4.50 3.00 8.73
N PHE A 61 5.13 2.05 8.04
CA PHE A 61 6.53 1.69 8.30
C PHE A 61 7.49 2.85 8.00
N LEU A 62 7.20 3.70 7.02
CA LEU A 62 7.99 4.91 6.76
C LEU A 62 7.91 5.95 7.89
N THR A 63 6.95 5.84 8.80
CA THR A 63 6.86 6.75 9.97
C THR A 63 7.72 6.32 11.15
N ILE A 64 8.35 5.15 11.09
CA ILE A 64 9.19 4.59 12.15
C ILE A 64 10.57 4.24 11.61
N ASN A 65 11.58 4.30 12.46
CA ASN A 65 12.92 3.87 12.07
C ASN A 65 12.93 2.34 11.96
N MET A 66 13.06 1.81 10.75
CA MET A 66 12.96 0.38 10.45
C MET A 66 14.07 -0.04 9.50
N LEU A 67 14.74 -1.16 9.77
CA LEU A 67 15.70 -1.74 8.84
C LEU A 67 14.99 -2.29 7.60
N PRO A 68 15.58 -2.23 6.40
CA PRO A 68 15.01 -2.82 5.19
C PRO A 68 14.62 -4.29 5.33
N SER A 69 15.44 -5.07 6.05
CA SER A 69 15.18 -6.48 6.34
C SER A 69 13.93 -6.69 7.18
N THR A 70 13.74 -5.88 8.22
CA THR A 70 12.51 -5.86 9.01
C THR A 70 11.30 -5.44 8.17
N PHE A 71 11.47 -4.42 7.32
CA PHE A 71 10.42 -3.94 6.41
C PHE A 71 9.94 -5.06 5.48
N GLY A 72 10.85 -5.69 4.75
CA GLY A 72 10.51 -6.76 3.80
C GLY A 72 9.88 -7.98 4.46
N THR A 73 10.40 -8.37 5.63
CA THR A 73 9.91 -9.54 6.37
C THR A 73 8.51 -9.31 6.96
N LEU A 74 8.20 -8.10 7.43
CA LEU A 74 6.90 -7.79 8.04
C LEU A 74 5.81 -7.37 7.05
N LEU A 75 6.15 -6.91 5.85
CA LEU A 75 5.19 -6.33 4.91
C LEU A 75 4.02 -7.26 4.54
N ASN A 76 4.27 -8.56 4.47
CA ASN A 76 3.27 -9.55 4.06
C ASN A 76 2.45 -10.15 5.23
N GLN A 77 2.74 -9.76 6.48
CA GLN A 77 2.08 -10.38 7.64
C GLN A 77 0.60 -10.02 7.75
N PHE A 78 0.16 -8.97 7.06
CA PHE A 78 -1.19 -8.42 7.14
C PHE A 78 -2.06 -8.75 5.92
N ASP A 79 -1.61 -9.66 5.04
CA ASP A 79 -2.35 -10.03 3.82
C ASP A 79 -3.75 -10.59 4.08
N THR A 80 -3.95 -11.22 5.25
CA THR A 80 -5.22 -11.79 5.67
C THR A 80 -6.05 -10.83 6.52
N LEU A 81 -5.59 -9.59 6.73
CA LEU A 81 -6.30 -8.61 7.55
C LEU A 81 -7.63 -8.26 6.88
N ASP A 82 -8.73 -8.49 7.59
CA ASP A 82 -10.05 -8.08 7.14
C ASP A 82 -10.48 -6.77 7.81
N PHE A 83 -9.95 -5.66 7.31
CA PHE A 83 -10.33 -4.32 7.79
C PHE A 83 -11.60 -3.86 7.08
N ARG A 84 -12.66 -3.66 7.86
CA ARG A 84 -13.96 -3.18 7.41
C ARG A 84 -14.20 -1.72 7.80
N LEU A 85 -14.90 -1.01 6.93
CA LEU A 85 -15.43 0.33 7.17
C LEU A 85 -16.91 0.33 6.75
N LYS A 86 -17.82 0.59 7.69
CA LYS A 86 -19.24 0.75 7.42
C LYS A 86 -19.61 2.22 7.52
N ILE A 87 -20.32 2.74 6.52
CA ILE A 87 -20.82 4.12 6.49
C ILE A 87 -22.34 4.09 6.35
N GLU A 88 -23.05 4.64 7.32
CA GLU A 88 -24.52 4.67 7.36
C GLU A 88 -24.99 5.86 8.22
N ASP A 89 -26.04 6.56 7.78
CA ASP A 89 -26.67 7.66 8.53
C ASP A 89 -25.70 8.71 9.09
N GLY A 90 -24.73 9.15 8.27
CA GLY A 90 -23.73 10.16 8.67
C GLY A 90 -22.70 9.65 9.68
N LYS A 91 -22.63 8.34 9.92
CA LYS A 91 -21.67 7.69 10.82
C LYS A 91 -20.72 6.79 10.04
N ALA A 92 -19.55 6.56 10.61
CA ALA A 92 -18.57 5.63 10.10
C ALA A 92 -18.11 4.70 11.23
N ASP A 93 -18.18 3.39 11.03
CA ASP A 93 -17.67 2.39 11.97
C ASP A 93 -16.54 1.62 11.28
N ALA A 94 -15.34 1.63 11.87
CA ALA A 94 -14.16 0.97 11.33
C ALA A 94 -13.67 -0.11 12.29
N SER A 95 -13.46 -1.33 11.79
CA SER A 95 -13.09 -2.46 12.65
C SER A 95 -12.29 -3.54 11.94
N TYR A 96 -11.54 -4.31 12.73
CA TYR A 96 -10.88 -5.54 12.32
C TYR A 96 -10.54 -6.43 13.52
N GLN A 97 -10.28 -7.70 13.21
CA GLN A 97 -9.57 -8.62 14.11
C GLN A 97 -8.30 -9.12 13.43
N PHE A 98 -7.28 -9.41 14.22
CA PHE A 98 -6.02 -9.92 13.72
C PHE A 98 -5.38 -10.89 14.71
N ASP A 99 -4.92 -12.03 14.21
CA ASP A 99 -4.18 -13.02 14.98
C ASP A 99 -2.69 -12.64 15.02
N LEU A 100 -2.20 -12.23 16.19
CA LEU A 100 -0.82 -11.79 16.37
C LEU A 100 0.19 -12.94 16.44
N ASN A 101 -0.22 -14.21 16.47
CA ASN A 101 0.72 -15.32 16.65
C ASN A 101 1.75 -15.41 15.52
N LYS A 102 1.29 -15.37 14.27
CA LYS A 102 2.18 -15.42 13.09
C LYS A 102 3.06 -14.17 12.98
N TYR A 103 2.51 -13.01 13.34
CA TYR A 103 3.28 -11.76 13.42
C TYR A 103 4.39 -11.87 14.47
N ALA A 104 4.09 -12.43 15.65
CA ALA A 104 5.07 -12.62 16.72
C ALA A 104 6.17 -13.61 16.34
N GLU A 105 5.82 -14.75 15.74
CA GLU A 105 6.78 -15.73 15.21
C GLU A 105 7.74 -15.09 14.19
N THR A 106 7.18 -14.31 13.26
CA THR A 106 7.97 -13.58 12.28
C THR A 106 8.88 -12.55 12.94
N ARG A 107 8.36 -11.78 13.90
CA ARG A 107 9.12 -10.74 14.60
C ARG A 107 10.26 -11.32 15.46
N MET A 108 10.10 -12.52 16.00
CA MET A 108 11.14 -13.25 16.72
C MET A 108 12.28 -13.68 15.79
N LYS A 109 11.97 -14.16 14.57
CA LYS A 109 12.99 -14.54 13.57
C LYS A 109 13.90 -13.36 13.18
N ILE A 110 13.37 -12.14 13.18
CA ILE A 110 14.13 -10.91 12.85
C ILE A 110 15.12 -10.52 13.97
N ASP A 111 14.79 -10.80 15.23
CA ASP A 111 15.55 -10.36 16.40
C ASP A 111 15.54 -11.44 17.49
N PRO A 112 16.26 -12.56 17.28
CA PRO A 112 16.27 -13.67 18.22
C PRO A 112 17.00 -13.32 19.53
N GLY A 113 17.77 -12.23 19.56
CA GLY A 113 18.84 -11.99 20.54
C GLY A 113 18.41 -11.60 21.95
N ILE A 114 17.13 -11.35 22.21
CA ILE A 114 16.64 -10.89 23.54
C ILE A 114 15.82 -11.96 24.26
N HIS A 115 15.24 -12.92 23.55
CA HIS A 115 14.33 -13.91 24.12
C HIS A 115 14.78 -15.33 23.74
N PRO A 116 15.18 -16.18 24.70
CA PRO A 116 15.66 -17.53 24.39
C PRO A 116 14.55 -18.48 23.95
N ASP A 117 13.27 -18.12 24.16
CA ASP A 117 12.11 -18.95 23.85
C ASP A 117 10.94 -18.14 23.26
N GLU A 118 10.20 -18.78 22.34
CA GLU A 118 9.08 -18.17 21.59
C GLU A 118 7.91 -17.77 22.49
N LYS A 119 7.67 -18.52 23.56
CA LYS A 119 6.54 -18.31 24.45
C LYS A 119 6.72 -17.03 25.27
N GLU A 120 7.89 -16.82 25.87
CA GLU A 120 8.21 -15.59 26.59
C GLU A 120 8.33 -14.40 25.63
N PHE A 121 8.82 -14.61 24.40
CA PHE A 121 8.77 -13.58 23.36
C PHE A 121 7.32 -13.12 23.08
N LYS A 122 6.42 -14.06 22.75
CA LYS A 122 4.99 -13.78 22.50
C LYS A 122 4.34 -13.07 23.68
N LYS A 123 4.55 -13.56 24.89
CA LYS A 123 4.03 -12.96 26.12
C LYS A 123 4.52 -11.51 26.32
N SER A 124 5.81 -11.26 26.11
CA SER A 124 6.39 -9.91 26.21
C SER A 124 5.81 -8.97 25.16
N LEU A 125 5.75 -9.41 23.90
CA LEU A 125 5.21 -8.65 22.78
C LEU A 125 3.72 -8.32 22.99
N PHE A 126 2.92 -9.31 23.38
CA PHE A 126 1.49 -9.14 23.62
C PHE A 126 1.24 -8.18 24.78
N LYS A 127 2.00 -8.29 25.87
CA LYS A 127 1.92 -7.34 26.98
C LYS A 127 2.21 -5.90 26.53
N ILE A 128 3.23 -5.69 25.69
CA ILE A 128 3.57 -4.36 25.14
C ILE A 128 2.41 -3.81 24.29
N ILE A 129 1.88 -4.62 23.35
CA ILE A 129 0.78 -4.22 22.48
C ILE A 129 -0.49 -3.94 23.32
N GLY A 130 -0.79 -4.78 24.30
CA GLY A 130 -1.90 -4.62 25.23
C GLY A 130 -1.80 -3.30 26.01
N SER A 131 -0.64 -3.01 26.61
CA SER A 131 -0.40 -1.75 27.34
C SER A 131 -0.52 -0.49 26.45
N ILE A 132 -0.24 -0.58 25.15
CA ILE A 132 -0.48 0.54 24.22
C ILE A 132 -1.97 0.67 23.93
N SER A 133 -2.67 -0.46 23.79
CA SER A 133 -4.12 -0.51 23.52
C SER A 133 -4.96 0.11 24.64
N GLU A 134 -4.52 0.01 25.88
CA GLU A 134 -5.15 0.67 27.05
C GLU A 134 -5.16 2.21 26.98
N LYS A 135 -4.36 2.81 26.08
CA LYS A 135 -4.29 4.28 25.95
C LYS A 135 -5.45 4.87 25.14
N TYR A 136 -6.12 4.05 24.33
CA TYR A 136 -7.27 4.47 23.55
C TYR A 136 -8.48 4.63 24.48
N LYS A 137 -9.18 5.76 24.34
CA LYS A 137 -10.33 6.14 25.17
C LYS A 137 -11.63 6.16 24.39
N SER A 138 -11.54 6.44 23.08
CA SER A 138 -12.70 6.58 22.21
C SER A 138 -12.94 5.34 21.35
N SER A 139 -11.87 4.61 21.05
CA SER A 139 -11.90 3.34 20.32
C SER A 139 -11.93 2.16 21.30
N THR A 140 -12.62 1.08 20.92
CA THR A 140 -12.56 -0.19 21.64
C THR A 140 -11.40 -1.00 21.07
N VAL A 141 -10.29 -1.06 21.82
CA VAL A 141 -9.09 -1.80 21.43
C VAL A 141 -8.75 -2.81 22.50
N SER A 142 -8.60 -4.08 22.13
CA SER A 142 -8.28 -5.14 23.07
C SER A 142 -7.35 -6.20 22.47
N LEU A 143 -6.63 -6.88 23.35
CA LEU A 143 -5.82 -8.04 23.02
C LEU A 143 -6.09 -9.14 24.04
N ASP A 144 -6.58 -10.28 23.57
CA ASP A 144 -6.60 -11.49 24.38
C ASP A 144 -5.21 -12.12 24.36
N GLU A 145 -4.44 -11.91 25.42
CA GLU A 145 -3.06 -12.43 25.54
C GLU A 145 -2.98 -13.97 25.52
N SER A 146 -4.09 -14.68 25.79
CA SER A 146 -4.11 -16.15 25.81
C SER A 146 -4.28 -16.74 24.42
N THR A 147 -5.01 -16.06 23.53
CA THR A 147 -5.25 -16.49 22.15
C THR A 147 -4.42 -15.73 21.13
N GLY A 148 -3.92 -14.54 21.47
CA GLY A 148 -3.22 -13.64 20.56
C GLY A 148 -4.14 -12.83 19.65
N ILE A 149 -5.46 -12.87 19.90
CA ILE A 149 -6.45 -12.15 19.07
C ILE A 149 -6.50 -10.67 19.48
N PHE A 150 -6.08 -9.82 18.55
CA PHE A 150 -6.22 -8.37 18.63
C PHE A 150 -7.55 -7.95 17.99
N SER A 151 -8.31 -7.11 18.69
CA SER A 151 -9.57 -6.53 18.20
C SER A 151 -9.52 -5.02 18.22
N TYR A 152 -9.98 -4.40 17.13
CA TYR A 152 -10.10 -2.95 16.99
C TYR A 152 -11.47 -2.59 16.46
N ASP A 153 -12.12 -1.64 17.12
CA ASP A 153 -13.38 -1.05 16.71
C ASP A 153 -13.36 0.44 17.06
N THR A 154 -13.67 1.30 16.10
CA THR A 154 -13.75 2.75 16.31
C THR A 154 -14.92 3.35 15.55
N LYS A 155 -15.43 4.45 16.09
CA LYS A 155 -16.59 5.16 15.57
C LYS A 155 -16.22 6.57 15.16
N GLY A 156 -16.84 7.02 14.09
CA GLY A 156 -16.60 8.29 13.47
C GLY A 156 -17.87 8.90 12.91
N THR A 157 -17.71 10.11 12.38
CA THR A 157 -18.77 10.90 11.77
C THR A 157 -18.39 11.23 10.33
N VAL A 158 -19.40 11.36 9.48
CA VAL A 158 -19.24 11.71 8.07
C VAL A 158 -19.84 13.09 7.84
N ASP A 159 -19.04 13.97 7.26
CA ASP A 159 -19.51 15.24 6.71
C ASP A 159 -19.46 15.15 5.19
N GLU A 160 -20.63 14.92 4.59
CA GLU A 160 -20.74 14.80 3.13
C GLU A 160 -20.50 16.12 2.39
N SER A 161 -20.73 17.25 3.05
CA SER A 161 -20.54 18.58 2.44
C SER A 161 -19.05 18.89 2.29
N ASN A 162 -18.27 18.59 3.32
CA ASN A 162 -16.81 18.77 3.32
C ASN A 162 -16.04 17.56 2.79
N LYS A 163 -16.75 16.46 2.47
CA LYS A 163 -16.18 15.18 2.05
C LYS A 163 -15.15 14.64 3.04
N THR A 164 -15.50 14.62 4.31
CA THR A 164 -14.62 14.16 5.38
C THR A 164 -15.23 13.04 6.21
N VAL A 165 -14.38 12.12 6.67
CA VAL A 165 -14.69 11.15 7.74
C VAL A 165 -13.80 11.48 8.93
N THR A 166 -14.38 11.70 10.10
CA THR A 166 -13.64 12.07 11.31
C THR A 166 -13.81 11.02 12.38
N PHE A 167 -12.68 10.53 12.91
CA PHE A 167 -12.63 9.64 14.06
C PHE A 167 -12.01 10.38 15.24
N SER A 168 -12.54 10.17 16.46
CA SER A 168 -12.04 10.80 17.68
C SER A 168 -10.62 10.36 18.05
N GLU A 169 -10.18 9.22 17.51
CA GLU A 169 -8.81 8.72 17.55
C GLU A 169 -8.45 8.20 16.16
N GLY A 170 -7.21 8.45 15.72
CA GLY A 170 -6.75 8.04 14.40
C GLY A 170 -6.71 6.52 14.21
N LEU A 171 -6.89 6.08 12.96
CA LEU A 171 -6.82 4.69 12.56
C LEU A 171 -5.39 4.14 12.77
N VAL A 172 -5.31 2.90 13.24
CA VAL A 172 -4.06 2.23 13.62
C VAL A 172 -4.15 0.73 13.35
N LEU A 173 -3.02 0.12 13.01
CA LEU A 173 -2.85 -1.32 12.91
C LEU A 173 -2.08 -1.85 14.13
N ILE A 174 -2.70 -2.82 14.83
CA ILE A 174 -2.21 -3.52 16.02
C ILE A 174 -1.65 -2.60 17.11
N SER A 175 -2.23 -1.40 17.25
CA SER A 175 -1.80 -0.32 18.16
C SER A 175 -0.40 0.28 17.92
N THR A 176 0.42 -0.29 17.02
CA THR A 176 1.82 0.12 16.80
C THR A 176 2.06 0.80 15.46
N PHE A 177 1.28 0.48 14.43
CA PHE A 177 1.48 0.99 13.07
C PHE A 177 0.40 2.01 12.73
N PRO A 178 0.68 3.32 12.85
CA PRO A 178 -0.32 4.35 12.61
C PRO A 178 -0.72 4.40 11.14
N PHE A 179 -2.02 4.49 10.85
CA PHE A 179 -2.52 4.99 9.57
C PHE A 179 -2.85 6.49 9.64
N SER A 180 -2.65 7.10 10.81
CA SER A 180 -2.81 8.53 11.08
C SER A 180 -2.29 8.88 12.49
N ASN A 181 -2.69 10.02 13.07
CA ASN A 181 -2.44 10.35 14.47
C ASN A 181 -3.28 9.47 15.42
N SER A 182 -2.73 8.33 15.84
CA SER A 182 -3.49 7.26 16.50
C SER A 182 -4.24 7.63 17.79
N LEU A 183 -3.76 8.59 18.58
CA LEU A 183 -4.40 9.01 19.84
C LEU A 183 -5.01 10.42 19.78
N ALA A 184 -5.17 10.98 18.58
CA ALA A 184 -5.76 12.28 18.39
C ALA A 184 -6.91 12.21 17.37
N GLU A 185 -7.85 13.12 17.51
CA GLU A 185 -8.90 13.28 16.51
C GLU A 185 -8.26 13.50 15.14
N THR A 186 -8.76 12.75 14.16
CA THR A 186 -8.24 12.79 12.80
C THR A 186 -9.41 12.86 11.83
N SER A 187 -9.40 13.90 11.01
CA SER A 187 -10.30 14.05 9.88
C SER A 187 -9.60 13.65 8.58
N TYR A 188 -10.20 12.69 7.87
CA TYR A 188 -9.73 12.18 6.60
C TYR A 188 -10.57 12.80 5.49
N THR A 189 -9.92 13.25 4.42
CA THR A 189 -10.65 13.59 3.19
C THR A 189 -10.99 12.29 2.47
N TYR A 190 -12.22 12.15 1.96
CA TYR A 190 -12.61 10.99 1.18
C TYR A 190 -12.84 11.31 -0.30
N SER A 191 -12.60 10.33 -1.17
CA SER A 191 -12.99 10.38 -2.57
C SER A 191 -13.47 9.02 -3.08
N LEU A 192 -14.39 9.03 -4.04
CA LEU A 192 -14.79 7.85 -4.81
C LEU A 192 -14.13 7.92 -6.18
N LYS A 193 -13.23 6.98 -6.46
CA LYS A 193 -12.51 6.90 -7.75
C LYS A 193 -12.55 5.46 -8.25
N ASN A 194 -13.11 5.25 -9.44
CA ASN A 194 -13.19 3.92 -10.07
C ASN A 194 -13.86 2.84 -9.18
N GLY A 195 -14.89 3.22 -8.41
CA GLY A 195 -15.57 2.31 -7.47
C GLY A 195 -14.80 2.03 -6.17
N LEU A 196 -13.66 2.68 -5.95
CA LEU A 196 -12.90 2.64 -4.69
C LEU A 196 -13.25 3.84 -3.82
N LEU A 197 -13.48 3.59 -2.53
CA LEU A 197 -13.44 4.62 -1.50
C LEU A 197 -11.99 4.81 -1.06
N VAL A 198 -11.49 6.03 -1.17
CA VAL A 198 -10.14 6.39 -0.70
C VAL A 198 -10.27 7.38 0.44
N LEU A 199 -9.73 7.04 1.62
CA LEU A 199 -9.53 7.95 2.73
C LEU A 199 -8.09 8.43 2.74
N SER A 200 -7.87 9.74 2.74
CA SER A 200 -6.53 10.35 2.70
C SER A 200 -6.33 11.35 3.85
N VAL A 201 -5.12 11.38 4.42
CA VAL A 201 -4.75 12.34 5.47
C VAL A 201 -3.25 12.64 5.44
N ASP A 202 -2.89 13.91 5.68
CA ASP A 202 -1.51 14.32 5.93
C ASP A 202 -1.25 14.45 7.43
N VAL A 203 -0.31 13.66 7.94
CA VAL A 203 0.13 13.70 9.33
C VAL A 203 1.45 14.44 9.44
N LYS A 204 1.44 15.54 10.19
CA LYS A 204 2.66 16.26 10.55
C LYS A 204 3.33 15.56 11.74
N GLY A 205 4.52 15.02 11.51
CA GLY A 205 5.38 14.48 12.56
C GLY A 205 6.30 15.54 13.17
N LYS A 206 7.41 15.08 13.76
CA LYS A 206 8.53 15.97 14.16
C LYS A 206 9.34 16.49 12.96
N GLU A 207 9.24 15.80 11.83
CA GLU A 207 9.89 16.20 10.59
C GLU A 207 9.05 17.25 9.85
N ASP A 208 9.69 18.14 9.09
CA ASP A 208 9.01 19.19 8.32
C ASP A 208 8.21 18.64 7.13
N VAL A 209 8.44 17.39 6.73
CA VAL A 209 7.68 16.71 5.68
C VAL A 209 6.55 15.88 6.28
N PRO A 210 5.27 16.21 5.97
CA PRO A 210 4.15 15.41 6.43
C PRO A 210 4.16 14.02 5.79
N THR A 211 3.78 13.02 6.58
CA THR A 211 3.48 11.69 6.03
C THR A 211 2.06 11.68 5.51
N HIS A 212 1.89 11.33 4.23
CA HIS A 212 0.57 11.15 3.64
C HIS A 212 0.15 9.70 3.77
N PHE A 213 -1.04 9.47 4.30
CA PHE A 213 -1.66 8.16 4.35
C PHE A 213 -2.82 8.09 3.38
N GLU A 214 -2.94 6.95 2.69
CA GLU A 214 -4.14 6.63 1.92
C GLU A 214 -4.60 5.20 2.25
N LEU A 215 -5.86 5.06 2.58
CA LEU A 215 -6.55 3.79 2.79
C LEU A 215 -7.55 3.61 1.65
N ARG A 216 -7.44 2.49 0.93
CA ARG A 216 -8.25 2.22 -0.27
C ARG A 216 -9.16 1.04 -0.02
N PHE A 217 -10.46 1.24 -0.17
CA PHE A 217 -11.47 0.25 0.12
C PHE A 217 -12.29 -0.11 -1.12
N ASN A 218 -12.58 -1.40 -1.28
CA ASN A 218 -13.62 -1.89 -2.18
C ASN A 218 -14.95 -1.95 -1.43
N ARG A 219 -16.05 -1.74 -2.12
CA ARG A 219 -17.38 -2.02 -1.56
C ARG A 219 -17.53 -3.53 -1.32
N VAL A 220 -18.06 -3.93 -0.17
CA VAL A 220 -18.30 -5.34 0.15
C VAL A 220 -19.38 -5.90 -0.77
N GLY A 221 -19.16 -7.11 -1.29
CA GLY A 221 -20.05 -7.73 -2.27
C GLY A 221 -19.93 -7.18 -3.69
N ALA A 222 -19.12 -6.15 -3.93
CA ALA A 222 -18.81 -5.72 -5.29
C ALA A 222 -17.93 -6.79 -5.97
N THR A 223 -18.45 -7.41 -7.02
CA THR A 223 -17.64 -8.20 -7.94
C THR A 223 -16.75 -7.25 -8.74
N LYS A 224 -15.42 -7.41 -8.62
CA LYS A 224 -14.48 -6.82 -9.57
C LYS A 224 -14.73 -7.50 -10.91
N GLU A 225 -15.50 -6.85 -11.80
CA GLU A 225 -15.54 -7.27 -13.19
C GLU A 225 -14.13 -7.10 -13.75
N LYS A 226 -13.48 -8.23 -14.04
CA LYS A 226 -12.21 -8.23 -14.76
C LYS A 226 -12.47 -7.60 -16.11
N LYS A 227 -11.82 -6.48 -16.40
CA LYS A 227 -11.99 -5.80 -17.68
C LYS A 227 -11.15 -6.52 -18.71
N GLU A 228 -11.70 -6.67 -19.90
CA GLU A 228 -10.95 -7.20 -21.03
C GLU A 228 -9.66 -6.38 -21.21
N PRO A 229 -8.49 -7.03 -21.22
CA PRO A 229 -7.21 -6.33 -21.24
C PRO A 229 -7.03 -5.62 -22.58
N VAL A 230 -6.59 -4.37 -22.55
CA VAL A 230 -6.14 -3.67 -23.76
C VAL A 230 -4.82 -4.28 -24.27
N SER A 231 -4.48 -4.00 -25.52
CA SER A 231 -3.18 -4.39 -26.08
C SER A 231 -2.02 -3.83 -25.26
N LEU A 232 -0.98 -4.66 -25.08
CA LEU A 232 0.25 -4.24 -24.42
C LEU A 232 0.97 -3.13 -25.21
N GLU A 233 0.88 -3.15 -26.54
CA GLU A 233 1.52 -2.20 -27.47
C GLU A 233 1.09 -0.75 -27.24
N GLY A 234 2.04 0.18 -27.10
CA GLY A 234 1.81 1.63 -26.98
C GLY A 234 2.31 2.22 -25.66
N LYS A 235 1.94 3.47 -25.39
CA LYS A 235 2.46 4.24 -24.25
C LYS A 235 1.65 4.04 -22.96
N TRP A 236 2.38 3.87 -21.86
CA TRP A 236 1.85 3.69 -20.52
C TRP A 236 2.44 4.72 -19.56
N GLU A 237 1.63 5.23 -18.65
CA GLU A 237 2.02 6.24 -17.66
C GLU A 237 1.91 5.66 -16.25
N ALA A 238 2.91 5.89 -15.39
CA ALA A 238 2.89 5.37 -14.03
C ALA A 238 1.64 5.84 -13.27
N LEU A 239 0.93 4.89 -12.67
CA LEU A 239 -0.25 5.12 -11.85
C LEU A 239 0.15 5.02 -10.38
N ASN A 240 -0.17 6.05 -9.58
CA ASN A 240 0.14 6.12 -8.15
C ASN A 240 1.63 5.88 -7.86
N PHE A 241 2.52 6.52 -8.62
CA PHE A 241 3.97 6.29 -8.55
C PHE A 241 4.56 6.48 -7.14
N ARG A 242 3.91 7.29 -6.31
CA ARG A 242 4.26 7.43 -4.89
C ARG A 242 4.29 6.09 -4.15
N ASP A 243 3.33 5.18 -4.36
CA ASP A 243 3.32 3.88 -3.67
C ASP A 243 4.56 3.04 -4.07
N THR A 244 4.98 3.13 -5.33
CA THR A 244 6.22 2.53 -5.84
C THR A 244 7.46 3.17 -5.20
N ALA A 245 7.50 4.51 -5.08
CA ALA A 245 8.58 5.25 -4.43
C ALA A 245 8.72 4.92 -2.93
N GLU A 246 7.60 4.85 -2.21
CA GLU A 246 7.55 4.47 -0.80
C GLU A 246 8.10 3.08 -0.57
N ARG A 247 7.77 2.14 -1.45
CA ARG A 247 8.27 0.78 -1.33
C ARG A 247 9.76 0.69 -1.57
N ALA A 248 10.28 1.37 -2.60
CA ALA A 248 11.72 1.47 -2.82
C ALA A 248 12.42 2.08 -1.60
N ALA A 249 11.88 3.15 -1.03
CA ALA A 249 12.45 3.79 0.15
C ALA A 249 12.45 2.87 1.38
N GLY A 250 11.46 1.98 1.53
CA GLY A 250 11.44 0.96 2.56
C GLY A 250 12.56 -0.08 2.44
N TYR A 251 12.96 -0.42 1.21
CA TYR A 251 14.03 -1.37 0.92
C TYR A 251 15.43 -0.76 0.85
N THR A 252 15.53 0.56 0.73
CA THR A 252 16.85 1.23 0.69
C THR A 252 17.40 1.40 2.11
N ASP A 253 18.63 0.94 2.31
CA ASP A 253 19.44 1.31 3.47
C ASP A 253 20.14 2.64 3.21
N TYR A 254 19.66 3.69 3.86
CA TYR A 254 20.32 4.99 3.83
C TYR A 254 21.36 4.96 4.93
N LEU A 255 22.64 5.15 4.59
CA LEU A 255 23.81 5.10 5.49
C LEU A 255 23.75 6.04 6.72
N GLU A 256 22.63 6.72 6.95
CA GLU A 256 22.37 7.61 8.07
C GLU A 256 21.82 6.84 9.28
N SER A 257 22.31 7.17 10.47
CA SER A 257 21.87 6.58 11.75
C SER A 257 20.37 6.77 12.05
N ASN A 258 19.69 7.65 11.31
CA ASN A 258 18.25 7.81 11.29
C ASN A 258 17.75 7.88 9.84
N ASN A 259 17.45 6.74 9.23
CA ASN A 259 17.04 6.64 7.82
C ASN A 259 15.65 7.23 7.53
N LYS A 260 14.84 7.50 8.57
CA LYS A 260 13.44 7.93 8.44
C LYS A 260 13.27 9.27 7.68
N PRO A 261 13.94 10.38 8.06
CA PRO A 261 13.73 11.66 7.38
C PRO A 261 14.12 11.57 5.90
N THR A 262 15.24 10.92 5.59
CA THR A 262 15.74 10.74 4.23
C THR A 262 14.78 9.96 3.35
N ARG A 263 14.16 8.89 3.87
CA ARG A 263 13.05 8.18 3.19
C ARG A 263 11.91 9.12 2.83
N LEU A 264 11.45 9.92 3.79
CA LEU A 264 10.33 10.84 3.58
C LEU A 264 10.67 11.92 2.55
N TYR A 265 11.90 12.44 2.56
CA TYR A 265 12.36 13.43 1.56
C TYR A 265 12.39 12.86 0.15
N TYR A 266 12.91 11.64 -0.03
CA TYR A 266 12.97 11.03 -1.36
C TYR A 266 11.60 10.62 -1.89
N VAL A 267 10.74 10.06 -1.04
CA VAL A 267 9.35 9.79 -1.41
C VAL A 267 8.62 11.07 -1.79
N LYS A 268 8.79 12.15 -1.01
CA LYS A 268 8.16 13.44 -1.30
C LYS A 268 8.65 14.04 -2.60
N GLY A 269 9.96 13.98 -2.87
CA GLY A 269 10.54 14.44 -4.13
C GLY A 269 10.03 13.65 -5.35
N ALA A 270 9.69 12.38 -5.15
CA ALA A 270 9.16 11.52 -6.22
C ALA A 270 7.66 11.70 -6.51
N GLU A 271 6.92 12.44 -5.68
CA GLU A 271 5.45 12.52 -5.72
C GLU A 271 4.89 13.00 -7.07
N ASN A 272 5.60 13.92 -7.73
CA ASN A 272 5.17 14.51 -9.01
C ASN A 272 5.90 13.92 -10.23
N ILE A 273 6.74 12.91 -10.02
CA ILE A 273 7.40 12.23 -11.12
C ILE A 273 6.42 11.26 -11.74
N VAL A 274 6.32 11.32 -13.06
CA VAL A 274 5.42 10.48 -13.84
C VAL A 274 6.23 9.69 -14.85
N PRO A 275 6.84 8.55 -14.44
CA PRO A 275 7.54 7.72 -15.38
C PRO A 275 6.60 7.13 -16.44
N THR A 276 7.14 6.84 -17.60
CA THR A 276 6.39 6.24 -18.71
C THR A 276 7.09 5.01 -19.23
N LEU A 277 6.31 4.06 -19.74
CA LEU A 277 6.78 2.85 -20.40
C LEU A 277 6.19 2.84 -21.82
N ASP A 278 7.02 2.99 -22.84
CA ASP A 278 6.62 2.90 -24.25
C ASP A 278 6.95 1.50 -24.77
N ILE A 279 5.92 0.71 -25.08
CA ILE A 279 6.05 -0.69 -25.50
C ILE A 279 5.86 -0.80 -27.01
N LYS A 280 6.85 -1.40 -27.69
CA LYS A 280 6.84 -1.67 -29.14
C LYS A 280 7.31 -3.07 -29.48
N GLY A 281 6.39 -3.93 -29.91
CA GLY A 281 6.63 -5.34 -30.15
C GLY A 281 7.15 -6.03 -28.89
N ASN A 282 8.32 -6.69 -29.00
CA ASN A 282 8.97 -7.36 -27.87
C ASN A 282 9.97 -6.46 -27.12
N GLY A 283 9.94 -5.16 -27.38
CA GLY A 283 10.83 -4.17 -26.78
C GLY A 283 10.06 -3.08 -26.03
N ALA A 284 10.74 -2.40 -25.10
CA ALA A 284 10.20 -1.19 -24.47
C ALA A 284 11.29 -0.17 -24.11
N THR A 285 10.85 1.05 -23.80
CA THR A 285 11.67 2.11 -23.20
C THR A 285 10.97 2.68 -21.98
N TYR A 286 11.71 2.85 -20.88
CA TYR A 286 11.24 3.47 -19.65
C TYR A 286 11.86 4.85 -19.48
N GLU A 287 11.04 5.87 -19.31
CA GLU A 287 11.49 7.27 -19.25
C GLU A 287 10.92 8.01 -18.05
N TYR A 288 11.68 8.94 -17.51
CA TYR A 288 11.17 9.96 -16.60
C TYR A 288 11.97 11.25 -16.74
N THR A 289 11.40 12.35 -16.25
CA THR A 289 12.10 13.63 -16.09
C THR A 289 11.87 14.13 -14.68
N VAL A 290 12.90 14.66 -14.04
CA VAL A 290 12.81 15.16 -12.68
C VAL A 290 13.62 16.43 -12.51
N ASP A 291 13.06 17.37 -11.76
CA ASP A 291 13.80 18.47 -11.18
C ASP A 291 14.50 17.97 -9.91
N TYR A 292 15.83 17.87 -9.92
CA TYR A 292 16.60 17.32 -8.80
C TYR A 292 16.45 18.10 -7.49
N LYS A 293 16.10 19.40 -7.54
CA LYS A 293 15.92 20.23 -6.34
C LYS A 293 14.87 19.66 -5.39
N VAL A 294 13.86 18.96 -5.91
CA VAL A 294 12.77 18.38 -5.10
C VAL A 294 13.25 17.34 -4.08
N PHE A 295 14.39 16.68 -4.32
CA PHE A 295 14.98 15.70 -3.40
C PHE A 295 15.86 16.35 -2.34
N ILE A 296 16.58 17.41 -2.72
CA ILE A 296 17.63 18.01 -1.89
C ILE A 296 17.12 19.19 -1.08
N ASP A 297 16.13 19.94 -1.55
CA ASP A 297 15.59 21.08 -0.82
C ASP A 297 15.03 20.73 0.56
N PRO A 298 14.21 19.68 0.71
CA PRO A 298 13.71 19.27 2.02
C PRO A 298 14.85 18.83 2.95
N TYR A 299 15.81 18.08 2.42
CA TYR A 299 17.00 17.64 3.16
C TYR A 299 17.81 18.83 3.68
N LEU A 300 18.14 19.78 2.81
CA LEU A 300 18.92 20.96 3.17
C LEU A 300 18.17 21.85 4.19
N GLN A 301 16.86 22.01 4.04
CA GLN A 301 16.05 22.76 5.00
C GLN A 301 16.11 22.16 6.40
N ASN A 302 16.03 20.84 6.50
CA ASN A 302 16.10 20.14 7.78
C ASN A 302 17.53 20.11 8.36
N PHE A 303 18.53 19.81 7.53
CA PHE A 303 19.94 19.73 7.95
C PHE A 303 20.47 21.10 8.42
N PHE A 304 20.08 22.17 7.73
CA PHE A 304 20.47 23.55 8.03
C PHE A 304 19.34 24.36 8.69
N LYS A 305 18.46 23.71 9.46
CA LYS A 305 17.27 24.36 10.07
C LYS A 305 17.60 25.62 10.88
N ASP A 306 18.75 25.64 11.55
CA ASP A 306 19.20 26.76 12.39
C ASP A 306 19.92 27.85 11.59
N ASN A 307 20.42 27.52 10.38
CA ASN A 307 21.20 28.39 9.52
C ASN A 307 20.83 28.16 8.04
N LYS A 308 19.64 28.61 7.64
CA LYS A 308 19.08 28.32 6.32
C LYS A 308 20.08 28.62 5.20
N PRO A 309 20.31 27.67 4.27
CA PRO A 309 21.31 27.83 3.23
C PRO A 309 20.83 28.86 2.21
N ASP A 310 21.73 29.75 1.80
CA ASP A 310 21.46 30.66 0.69
C ASP A 310 21.42 29.92 -0.66
N ASP A 311 20.99 30.61 -1.72
CA ASP A 311 20.84 30.02 -3.04
C ASP A 311 22.19 29.60 -3.66
N ALA A 312 23.30 30.24 -3.28
CA ALA A 312 24.63 29.90 -3.79
C ALA A 312 25.11 28.55 -3.21
N LEU A 313 24.89 28.34 -1.91
CA LEU A 313 25.21 27.10 -1.24
C LEU A 313 24.34 25.96 -1.76
N LYS A 314 23.02 26.19 -1.91
CA LYS A 314 22.10 25.21 -2.52
C LYS A 314 22.55 24.76 -3.91
N LYS A 315 22.87 25.70 -4.80
CA LYS A 315 23.40 25.41 -6.15
C LYS A 315 24.69 24.60 -6.12
N THR A 316 25.55 24.86 -5.13
CA THR A 316 26.77 24.07 -4.92
C THR A 316 26.43 22.62 -4.58
N TYR A 317 25.47 22.38 -3.68
CA TYR A 317 25.01 21.02 -3.35
C TYR A 317 24.37 20.30 -4.55
N TYR A 318 23.50 20.98 -5.31
CA TYR A 318 22.89 20.36 -6.49
C TYR A 318 23.96 19.95 -7.51
N SER A 319 24.85 20.88 -7.84
CA SER A 319 25.91 20.66 -8.84
C SER A 319 26.86 19.54 -8.42
N PHE A 320 27.27 19.53 -7.15
CA PHE A 320 28.15 18.49 -6.62
C PHE A 320 27.53 17.10 -6.74
N ASN A 321 26.27 16.94 -6.29
CA ASN A 321 25.59 15.65 -6.35
C ASN A 321 25.30 15.20 -7.79
N LEU A 322 24.80 16.10 -8.64
CA LEU A 322 24.52 15.77 -10.03
C LEU A 322 25.79 15.40 -10.81
N HIS A 323 26.92 16.06 -10.56
CA HIS A 323 28.20 15.69 -11.17
C HIS A 323 28.68 14.29 -10.73
N SER A 324 28.47 13.95 -9.46
CA SER A 324 28.71 12.61 -8.93
C SER A 324 27.84 11.56 -9.64
N TYR A 325 26.54 11.83 -9.78
CA TYR A 325 25.63 10.95 -10.52
C TYR A 325 25.97 10.83 -12.00
N GLN A 326 26.33 11.93 -12.67
CA GLN A 326 26.76 11.91 -14.06
C GLN A 326 27.98 11.00 -14.25
N THR A 327 28.95 11.07 -13.34
CA THR A 327 30.14 10.22 -13.37
C THR A 327 29.81 8.75 -13.11
N LYS A 328 28.95 8.48 -12.12
CA LYS A 328 28.55 7.11 -11.75
C LYS A 328 27.71 6.46 -12.84
N PHE A 329 26.66 7.13 -13.30
CA PHE A 329 25.67 6.59 -14.22
C PHE A 329 26.10 6.67 -15.69
N GLY A 330 27.10 7.47 -16.04
CA GLY A 330 27.67 7.50 -17.40
C GLY A 330 28.33 6.19 -17.86
N LYS A 331 28.46 5.20 -16.96
CA LYS A 331 29.01 3.87 -17.25
C LYS A 331 27.94 2.83 -17.61
N LEU A 332 26.66 3.17 -17.41
CA LEU A 332 25.53 2.28 -17.71
C LEU A 332 25.39 2.11 -19.23
N LYS A 333 25.01 0.90 -19.63
CA LYS A 333 24.95 0.53 -21.06
C LYS A 333 23.57 0.78 -21.63
N HIS A 334 22.53 0.59 -20.83
CA HIS A 334 21.14 0.62 -21.27
C HIS A 334 20.38 1.83 -20.71
N HIS A 335 20.90 2.46 -19.66
CA HIS A 335 20.32 3.61 -18.98
C HIS A 335 21.10 4.88 -19.25
N GLN A 336 20.48 5.80 -20.01
CA GLN A 336 21.03 7.11 -20.29
C GLN A 336 20.40 8.17 -19.39
N PHE A 337 21.24 9.08 -18.90
CA PHE A 337 20.84 10.26 -18.13
C PHE A 337 21.37 11.51 -18.81
N ASP A 338 20.49 12.46 -19.11
CA ASP A 338 20.80 13.78 -19.62
C ASP A 338 20.63 14.80 -18.49
N PHE A 339 21.73 15.46 -18.13
CA PHE A 339 21.80 16.37 -16.97
C PHE A 339 21.85 17.81 -17.47
N ASP A 340 20.76 18.56 -17.31
CA ASP A 340 20.77 20.01 -17.45
C ASP A 340 21.32 20.61 -16.14
N MET A 341 22.62 20.86 -16.10
CA MET A 341 23.32 21.42 -14.93
C MET A 341 22.94 22.89 -14.64
N ASN A 342 22.27 23.59 -15.56
CA ASN A 342 21.80 24.96 -15.35
C ASN A 342 20.44 24.98 -14.65
N GLN A 343 19.53 24.08 -15.05
CA GLN A 343 18.19 23.99 -14.49
C GLN A 343 18.08 22.98 -13.35
N PHE A 344 19.07 22.09 -13.22
CA PHE A 344 19.11 20.91 -12.35
C PHE A 344 18.02 19.89 -12.70
N ILE A 345 17.63 19.84 -13.97
CA ILE A 345 16.68 18.88 -14.50
C ILE A 345 17.45 17.68 -15.06
N VAL A 346 16.98 16.48 -14.75
CA VAL A 346 17.54 15.25 -15.30
C VAL A 346 16.47 14.51 -16.08
N LYS A 347 16.74 14.24 -17.36
CA LYS A 347 15.96 13.33 -18.17
C LYS A 347 16.62 11.96 -18.18
N SER A 348 15.83 10.93 -17.98
CA SER A 348 16.31 9.55 -17.88
C SER A 348 15.59 8.66 -18.89
N VAL A 349 16.36 7.80 -19.57
CA VAL A 349 15.87 6.89 -20.61
C VAL A 349 16.56 5.53 -20.46
N LEU A 350 15.82 4.52 -20.03
CA LEU A 350 16.24 3.13 -19.94
C LEU A 350 15.69 2.34 -21.14
N LYS A 351 16.59 1.79 -21.96
CA LYS A 351 16.29 1.13 -23.24
C LYS A 351 16.56 -0.37 -23.16
N ASP A 352 16.33 -1.05 -24.29
CA ASP A 352 16.59 -2.47 -24.48
C ASP A 352 15.83 -3.38 -23.50
N ILE A 353 14.71 -2.87 -22.97
CA ILE A 353 13.78 -3.64 -22.14
C ILE A 353 13.16 -4.71 -23.03
N LYS A 354 13.15 -5.95 -22.55
CA LYS A 354 12.63 -7.11 -23.30
C LYS A 354 11.30 -7.55 -22.74
N ILE A 355 10.38 -7.89 -23.62
CA ILE A 355 9.06 -8.41 -23.25
C ILE A 355 8.94 -9.84 -23.76
N ASP A 356 8.56 -10.73 -22.86
CA ASP A 356 8.20 -12.11 -23.17
C ASP A 356 6.70 -12.28 -22.90
N THR A 357 5.91 -12.24 -23.97
CA THR A 357 4.45 -12.40 -23.88
C THR A 357 4.03 -13.84 -23.58
N THR A 358 4.91 -14.82 -23.80
CA THR A 358 4.64 -16.23 -23.50
C THR A 358 4.73 -16.47 -22.00
N ASN A 359 5.79 -15.96 -21.37
CA ASN A 359 6.00 -16.09 -19.93
C ASN A 359 5.39 -14.95 -19.11
N GLN A 360 4.78 -13.96 -19.78
CA GLN A 360 4.21 -12.75 -19.18
C GLN A 360 5.23 -11.97 -18.35
N THR A 361 6.44 -11.80 -18.87
CA THR A 361 7.51 -11.06 -18.19
C THR A 361 7.98 -9.82 -18.96
N ILE A 362 8.44 -8.83 -18.20
CA ILE A 362 9.19 -7.67 -18.70
C ILE A 362 10.54 -7.64 -17.97
N THR A 363 11.62 -7.74 -18.74
CA THR A 363 12.99 -7.71 -18.23
C THR A 363 13.63 -6.36 -18.55
N PHE A 364 13.92 -5.60 -17.50
CA PHE A 364 14.75 -4.42 -17.56
C PHE A 364 16.22 -4.85 -17.48
N PRO A 365 17.08 -4.44 -18.44
CA PRO A 365 18.48 -4.85 -18.45
C PRO A 365 19.32 -4.18 -17.35
N GLU A 366 18.83 -3.08 -16.78
CA GLU A 366 19.37 -2.36 -15.63
C GLU A 366 18.18 -1.96 -14.73
N THR A 367 18.37 -1.83 -13.42
CA THR A 367 17.27 -1.69 -12.45
C THR A 367 16.52 -0.37 -12.69
N PRO A 368 15.20 -0.38 -12.96
CA PRO A 368 14.44 0.84 -13.08
C PRO A 368 14.51 1.62 -11.76
N ASN A 369 14.70 2.93 -11.84
CA ASN A 369 15.02 3.74 -10.66
C ASN A 369 14.66 5.21 -10.89
N ILE A 370 14.79 6.01 -9.82
CA ILE A 370 14.89 7.47 -9.90
C ILE A 370 16.25 7.91 -9.35
N LEU A 371 17.17 8.27 -10.26
CA LEU A 371 18.52 8.77 -9.97
C LEU A 371 19.34 7.86 -9.04
N GLY A 372 19.05 6.56 -9.03
CA GLY A 372 19.60 5.61 -8.06
C GLY A 372 19.26 5.92 -6.59
N LEU A 373 18.42 6.91 -6.30
CA LEU A 373 17.91 7.24 -4.96
C LEU A 373 16.80 6.28 -4.54
N LEU A 374 16.00 5.86 -5.52
CA LEU A 374 14.90 4.91 -5.36
C LEU A 374 15.05 3.83 -6.42
N LEU A 375 15.35 2.61 -6.01
CA LEU A 375 15.54 1.46 -6.90
C LEU A 375 14.29 0.58 -6.88
N TYR A 376 13.79 0.22 -8.06
CA TYR A 376 12.64 -0.66 -8.23
C TYR A 376 13.14 -1.96 -8.85
N GLY A 377 13.64 -2.92 -8.05
CA GLY A 377 13.96 -4.26 -8.56
C GLY A 377 15.27 -4.88 -8.08
N GLY A 378 16.12 -4.13 -7.39
CA GLY A 378 17.43 -4.61 -6.95
C GLY A 378 18.10 -3.64 -5.99
N GLU A 379 19.28 -4.03 -5.52
CA GLU A 379 20.11 -3.21 -4.63
C GLU A 379 21.05 -2.29 -5.42
N ASN A 380 21.31 -2.65 -6.68
CA ASN A 380 22.20 -1.90 -7.57
C ASN A 380 21.50 -1.54 -8.88
N ILE A 381 21.91 -0.39 -9.44
CA ILE A 381 21.36 0.12 -10.70
C ILE A 381 21.82 -0.72 -11.90
N GLU A 382 23.00 -1.35 -11.82
CA GLU A 382 23.58 -2.17 -12.87
C GLU A 382 22.92 -3.56 -13.03
N GLU A 383 22.07 -3.96 -12.07
CA GLU A 383 21.44 -5.28 -12.08
C GLU A 383 20.24 -5.33 -13.01
N ALA A 384 20.02 -6.47 -13.67
CA ALA A 384 18.78 -6.71 -14.39
C ALA A 384 17.64 -7.03 -13.43
N ALA A 385 16.43 -6.57 -13.77
CA ALA A 385 15.21 -6.83 -13.02
C ALA A 385 14.14 -7.41 -13.94
N THR A 386 13.68 -8.63 -13.63
CA THR A 386 12.59 -9.29 -14.37
C THR A 386 11.32 -9.27 -13.56
N TYR A 387 10.28 -8.68 -14.15
CA TYR A 387 8.95 -8.54 -13.57
C TYR A 387 8.00 -9.51 -14.24
N GLN A 388 7.12 -10.11 -13.46
CA GLN A 388 5.86 -10.64 -13.98
C GLN A 388 4.92 -9.47 -14.28
N TYR A 389 4.13 -9.57 -15.34
CA TYR A 389 3.13 -8.55 -15.65
C TYR A 389 1.71 -9.11 -15.77
N SER A 390 0.74 -8.26 -15.47
CA SER A 390 -0.68 -8.53 -15.71
C SER A 390 -1.37 -7.27 -16.23
N ILE A 391 -2.45 -7.46 -16.99
CA ILE A 391 -3.28 -6.37 -17.52
C ILE A 391 -4.72 -6.58 -17.04
N ASP A 392 -5.31 -5.54 -16.46
CA ASP A 392 -6.73 -5.46 -16.14
C ASP A 392 -7.31 -4.18 -16.76
N GLY A 393 -8.07 -4.34 -17.85
CA GLY A 393 -8.51 -3.21 -18.66
C GLY A 393 -7.33 -2.41 -19.20
N ASP A 394 -7.25 -1.14 -18.81
CA ASP A 394 -6.20 -0.19 -19.18
C ASP A 394 -5.09 -0.05 -18.14
N ILE A 395 -5.00 -0.97 -17.17
CA ILE A 395 -3.97 -0.97 -16.12
C ILE A 395 -3.00 -2.14 -16.31
N LEU A 396 -1.72 -1.82 -16.50
CA LEU A 396 -0.58 -2.74 -16.50
C LEU A 396 0.03 -2.76 -15.09
N THR A 397 0.14 -3.94 -14.49
CA THR A 397 0.82 -4.12 -13.20
C THR A 397 2.07 -4.97 -13.40
N LEU A 398 3.22 -4.46 -12.98
CA LEU A 398 4.49 -5.19 -12.93
C LEU A 398 4.77 -5.59 -11.48
N THR A 399 5.08 -6.86 -11.25
CA THR A 399 5.40 -7.40 -9.93
C THR A 399 6.71 -8.19 -9.99
N LEU A 400 7.61 -7.90 -9.06
CA LEU A 400 8.84 -8.67 -8.85
C LEU A 400 8.87 -9.09 -7.40
N GLU A 401 8.99 -10.39 -7.15
CA GLU A 401 9.12 -10.98 -5.83
C GLU A 401 10.46 -11.74 -5.78
N LYS A 402 11.34 -11.33 -4.86
CA LYS A 402 12.57 -12.03 -4.49
C LYS A 402 12.35 -12.55 -3.09
N VAL A 403 12.16 -13.85 -2.94
CA VAL A 403 12.09 -14.52 -1.63
C VAL A 403 13.40 -15.27 -1.45
N PRO A 404 14.28 -14.86 -0.52
CA PRO A 404 15.46 -15.63 -0.16
C PRO A 404 15.04 -17.03 0.29
N ALA A 405 15.90 -18.03 0.08
CA ALA A 405 15.67 -19.33 0.69
C ALA A 405 15.60 -19.19 2.22
N GLU A 406 14.81 -20.03 2.89
CA GLU A 406 14.55 -19.92 4.34
C GLU A 406 15.85 -20.06 5.18
N GLU A 407 16.87 -20.73 4.63
CA GLU A 407 18.21 -20.88 5.20
C GLU A 407 19.10 -19.63 5.07
N ASP A 408 18.71 -18.65 4.25
CA ASP A 408 19.47 -17.43 3.95
C ASP A 408 18.93 -16.18 4.65
N ILE A 409 17.93 -16.30 5.54
CA ILE A 409 17.37 -15.18 6.33
C ILE A 409 18.37 -14.75 7.43
N ASN A 410 19.56 -14.34 7.02
CA ASN A 410 20.45 -13.48 7.78
C ASN A 410 20.14 -12.02 7.40
N ALA A 411 20.69 -11.06 8.14
CA ALA A 411 20.40 -9.62 8.01
C ALA A 411 20.48 -9.05 6.57
N ASP A 412 21.16 -9.76 5.66
CA ASP A 412 21.48 -9.32 4.29
C ASP A 412 20.55 -9.91 3.21
N HIS A 413 19.67 -10.89 3.50
CA HIS A 413 18.71 -11.41 2.51
C HIS A 413 17.31 -11.53 3.10
N TYR A 414 16.40 -10.67 2.65
CA TYR A 414 15.01 -10.62 3.10
C TYR A 414 14.03 -10.64 1.92
N PRO A 415 12.75 -11.03 2.13
CA PRO A 415 11.76 -10.98 1.08
C PRO A 415 11.56 -9.56 0.55
N ILE A 416 11.78 -9.38 -0.76
CA ILE A 416 11.62 -8.10 -1.45
C ILE A 416 10.51 -8.25 -2.48
N ARG A 417 9.56 -7.33 -2.46
CA ARG A 417 8.47 -7.27 -3.44
C ARG A 417 8.34 -5.90 -4.04
N TYR A 418 8.68 -5.72 -5.31
CA TYR A 418 8.39 -4.49 -6.03
C TYR A 418 7.06 -4.58 -6.78
N GLU A 419 6.32 -3.48 -6.81
CA GLU A 419 5.12 -3.33 -7.63
C GLU A 419 5.15 -1.96 -8.32
N MET A 420 4.94 -1.97 -9.63
CA MET A 420 4.75 -0.76 -10.44
C MET A 420 3.45 -0.90 -11.20
N LYS A 421 2.62 0.13 -11.18
CA LYS A 421 1.38 0.18 -11.96
C LYS A 421 1.48 1.26 -13.01
N PHE A 422 0.96 0.98 -14.18
CA PHE A 422 0.88 1.93 -15.27
C PHE A 422 -0.52 1.93 -15.86
N LYS A 423 -0.98 3.09 -16.30
CA LYS A 423 -2.22 3.29 -17.02
C LYS A 423 -1.94 3.55 -18.49
N LYS A 424 -2.72 2.94 -19.37
CA LYS A 424 -2.62 3.18 -20.82
C LYS A 424 -2.97 4.63 -21.13
N ILE A 425 -2.12 5.30 -21.89
CA ILE A 425 -2.46 6.60 -22.46
C ILE A 425 -3.32 6.33 -23.69
N LYS A 426 -4.53 6.91 -23.73
CA LYS A 426 -5.37 6.86 -24.92
C LYS A 426 -4.73 7.74 -26.00
N GLU A 427 -4.47 7.15 -27.17
CA GLU A 427 -3.98 7.87 -28.35
C GLU A 427 -5.03 8.81 -28.93
#